data_AF-A0A940MG26-F1
#
_entry.id   AF-A0A940MG26-F1
#
_cell.length_a   1.000
_cell.length_b   1.000
_cell.length_c   1.000
_cell.angle_alpha   90.00
_cell.angle_beta   90.00
_cell.angle_gamma   90.00
#
_symmetry.space_group_name_H-M   'P 1'
#
loop_
_entity.id
_entity.type
_entity.pdbx_description
1 polymer ?
#
loop_
_entity_poly.entity_id
_entity_poly.type
_entity_poly.pdbx_seq_one_letter_code
_entity_poly.pdbx_strand_id
1 'polypeptide(L)'
;VSPHAVRRLAAAAPLPVPWPAEAREELIRLLGAGEPAVAVWEALQAEGIVTRLLPDWERVHCRPQRNPVHTWTVDRHLVETAVRAASLTRRVSRPDLLLISALLHDLGKGWPGDHSVVGETIARDTAARVGFGAEDTRVVATVVRHHLLLVDTATRRDLDDPATVAAVAGRVRDLTTLELLHALTEADALATGPAAWSAWRADLVADLVRRVAAVLAGEPARRPGP
;
A
#
# COMPACT_ATOMS: atom_id res chain seq x y z
N VAL A 1 -0.37 -5.72 24.40
CA VAL A 1 1.09 -6.02 24.49
C VAL A 1 1.60 -5.58 25.86
N SER A 2 2.54 -6.31 26.48
CA SER A 2 3.11 -5.92 27.78
C SER A 2 3.97 -4.65 27.64
N PRO A 3 3.67 -3.54 28.35
CA PRO A 3 4.48 -2.32 28.27
C PRO A 3 5.93 -2.53 28.68
N HIS A 4 6.18 -3.46 29.62
CA HIS A 4 7.54 -3.82 30.03
C HIS A 4 8.33 -4.47 28.89
N ALA A 5 7.68 -5.34 28.10
CA ALA A 5 8.33 -5.97 26.95
C ALA A 5 8.69 -4.94 25.88
N VAL A 6 7.79 -4.01 25.58
CA VAL A 6 8.03 -2.93 24.59
C VAL A 6 9.16 -2.02 25.04
N ARG A 7 9.18 -1.59 26.30
CA ARG A 7 10.30 -0.77 26.84
C ARG A 7 11.65 -1.47 26.74
N ARG A 8 11.69 -2.79 26.96
CA ARG A 8 12.92 -3.56 26.77
C ARG A 8 13.38 -3.57 25.31
N LEU A 9 12.44 -3.66 24.36
CA LEU A 9 12.75 -3.58 22.92
C LEU A 9 13.27 -2.19 22.54
N ALA A 10 12.79 -1.11 23.17
CA ALA A 10 13.27 0.24 22.92
C ALA A 10 14.76 0.43 23.28
N ALA A 11 15.32 -0.42 24.15
CA ALA A 11 16.74 -0.44 24.50
C ALA A 11 17.59 -1.36 23.59
N ALA A 12 16.97 -2.09 22.66
CA ALA A 12 17.69 -2.98 21.75
C ALA A 12 18.55 -2.19 20.74
N ALA A 13 19.64 -2.83 20.29
CA ALA A 13 20.49 -2.28 19.25
C ALA A 13 19.71 -2.10 17.93
N PRO A 14 20.05 -1.10 17.10
CA PRO A 14 19.46 -0.94 15.77
C PRO A 14 19.66 -2.18 14.91
N LEU A 15 18.68 -2.49 14.05
CA LEU A 15 18.84 -3.53 13.03
C LEU A 15 19.94 -3.12 12.03
N PRO A 16 20.71 -4.08 11.48
CA PRO A 16 21.61 -3.80 10.37
C PRO A 16 20.80 -3.38 9.13
N VAL A 17 21.45 -2.74 8.17
CA VAL A 17 20.85 -2.35 6.88
C VAL A 17 21.61 -3.03 5.75
N PRO A 18 20.96 -3.86 4.90
CA PRO A 18 19.54 -4.24 4.99
C PRO A 18 19.21 -5.07 6.24
N TRP A 19 17.94 -5.08 6.63
CA TRP A 19 17.47 -5.90 7.76
C TRP A 19 17.68 -7.40 7.46
N PRO A 20 17.89 -8.24 8.51
CA PRO A 20 17.86 -9.68 8.37
C PRO A 20 16.50 -10.18 7.87
N ALA A 21 16.48 -11.31 7.18
CA ALA A 21 15.24 -11.87 6.62
C ALA A 21 14.19 -12.12 7.69
N GLU A 22 14.59 -12.59 8.86
CA GLU A 22 13.73 -12.86 10.01
C GLU A 22 13.05 -11.57 10.50
N ALA A 23 13.77 -10.44 10.53
CA ALA A 23 13.19 -9.17 10.95
C ALA A 23 12.15 -8.65 9.95
N ARG A 24 12.41 -8.82 8.65
CA ARG A 24 11.42 -8.53 7.59
C ARG A 24 10.19 -9.41 7.73
N GLU A 25 10.38 -10.72 7.95
CA GLU A 25 9.28 -11.68 8.10
C GLU A 25 8.40 -11.38 9.32
N GLU A 26 9.00 -10.98 10.45
CA GLU A 26 8.22 -10.55 11.62
C GLU A 26 7.46 -9.25 11.39
N LEU A 27 8.02 -8.29 10.63
CA LEU A 27 7.27 -7.10 10.20
C LEU A 27 6.05 -7.50 9.35
N ILE A 28 6.25 -8.36 8.35
CA ILE A 28 5.15 -8.82 7.48
C ILE A 28 4.12 -9.61 8.29
N ARG A 29 4.54 -10.45 9.24
CA ARG A 29 3.63 -11.19 10.13
C ARG A 29 2.83 -10.24 11.01
N LEU A 30 3.46 -9.20 11.55
CA LEU A 30 2.77 -8.17 12.32
C LEU A 30 1.70 -7.47 11.48
N LEU A 31 2.04 -7.01 10.27
CA LEU A 31 1.08 -6.36 9.37
C LEU A 31 -0.05 -7.31 8.95
N GLY A 32 0.27 -8.59 8.73
CA GLY A 32 -0.68 -9.63 8.37
C GLY A 32 -1.57 -10.11 9.52
N ALA A 33 -1.32 -9.68 10.76
CA ALA A 33 -2.11 -10.10 11.93
C ALA A 33 -3.53 -9.50 11.93
N GLY A 34 -3.82 -8.51 11.07
CA GLY A 34 -5.11 -7.83 11.01
C GLY A 34 -5.31 -6.89 12.19
N GLU A 35 -6.55 -6.77 12.67
CA GLU A 35 -6.93 -5.79 13.70
C GLU A 35 -6.04 -5.79 14.97
N PRO A 36 -5.57 -6.95 15.50
CA PRO A 36 -4.61 -6.95 16.62
C PRO A 36 -3.29 -6.20 16.36
N ALA A 37 -2.87 -6.01 15.10
CA ALA A 37 -1.64 -5.30 14.75
C ALA A 37 -1.66 -3.84 15.21
N VAL A 38 -2.84 -3.23 15.26
CA VAL A 38 -3.06 -1.85 15.73
C VAL A 38 -2.45 -1.62 17.10
N ALA A 39 -2.84 -2.43 18.09
CA ALA A 39 -2.46 -2.20 19.48
C ALA A 39 -0.98 -2.48 19.70
N VAL A 40 -0.39 -3.37 18.89
CA VAL A 40 1.04 -3.64 18.88
C VAL A 40 1.78 -2.44 18.28
N TRP A 41 1.33 -1.94 17.13
CA TRP A 41 1.95 -0.81 16.43
C TRP A 41 1.93 0.46 17.28
N GLU A 42 0.80 0.78 17.91
CA GLU A 42 0.66 1.93 18.80
C GLU A 42 1.60 1.82 20.01
N ALA A 43 1.72 0.62 20.60
CA ALA A 43 2.64 0.41 21.72
C ALA A 43 4.11 0.60 21.28
N LEU A 44 4.49 0.08 20.10
CA LEU A 44 5.83 0.28 19.54
C LEU A 44 6.10 1.77 19.21
N GLN A 45 5.11 2.48 18.65
CA GLN A 45 5.22 3.91 18.34
C GLN A 45 5.34 4.76 19.60
N ALA A 46 4.61 4.44 20.68
CA ALA A 46 4.69 5.17 21.94
C ALA A 46 6.09 5.15 22.56
N GLU A 47 6.88 4.10 22.28
CA GLU A 47 8.27 3.97 22.71
C GLU A 47 9.28 4.39 21.60
N GLY A 48 8.80 5.02 20.51
CA GLY A 48 9.60 5.52 19.39
C GLY A 48 10.25 4.43 18.53
N ILE A 49 9.84 3.17 18.68
CA ILE A 49 10.46 2.03 17.98
C ILE A 49 10.11 2.09 16.49
N VAL A 50 8.86 2.40 16.13
CA VAL A 50 8.43 2.48 14.74
C VAL A 50 9.23 3.55 13.98
N THR A 51 9.36 4.77 14.52
CA THR A 51 10.17 5.83 13.91
C THR A 51 11.63 5.43 13.77
N ARG A 52 12.19 4.69 14.72
CA ARG A 52 13.58 4.20 14.63
C ARG A 52 13.76 3.17 13.51
N LEU A 53 12.77 2.30 13.33
CA LEU A 53 12.77 1.28 12.28
C LEU A 53 12.48 1.89 10.90
N LEU A 54 11.54 2.84 10.84
CA LEU A 54 11.05 3.50 9.63
C LEU A 54 11.16 5.03 9.81
N PRO A 55 12.32 5.65 9.51
CA PRO A 55 12.57 7.07 9.80
C PRO A 55 11.54 8.03 9.19
N ASP A 56 11.09 7.78 7.96
CA ASP A 56 10.09 8.62 7.29
C ASP A 56 8.71 8.63 8.00
N TRP A 57 8.46 7.67 8.90
CA TRP A 57 7.24 7.63 9.70
C TRP A 57 7.06 8.88 10.55
N GLU A 58 8.15 9.51 11.01
CA GLU A 58 8.11 10.74 11.82
C GLU A 58 7.31 11.85 11.11
N ARG A 59 7.34 11.89 9.78
CA ARG A 59 6.67 12.94 8.98
C ARG A 59 5.16 12.78 8.91
N VAL A 60 4.65 11.59 9.16
CA VAL A 60 3.21 11.28 9.12
C VAL A 60 2.61 11.02 10.49
N HIS A 61 3.44 10.91 11.54
CA HIS A 61 2.99 10.66 12.90
C HIS A 61 2.03 11.76 13.38
N CYS A 62 0.83 11.37 13.82
CA CYS A 62 -0.27 12.24 14.22
C CYS A 62 -0.62 13.34 13.20
N ARG A 63 -0.28 13.15 11.92
CA ARG A 63 -0.53 14.15 10.86
C ARG A 63 -2.00 14.11 10.46
N PRO A 64 -2.73 15.25 10.46
CA PRO A 64 -4.10 15.28 9.96
C PRO A 64 -4.18 14.96 8.47
N GLN A 65 -5.21 14.21 8.06
CA GLN A 65 -5.58 14.07 6.65
C GLN A 65 -6.28 15.35 6.16
N ARG A 66 -6.01 15.76 4.92
CA ARG A 66 -6.54 17.02 4.36
C ARG A 66 -7.96 16.89 3.77
N ASN A 67 -8.57 15.70 3.80
CA ASN A 67 -9.88 15.42 3.20
C ASN A 67 -10.87 14.93 4.29
N PRO A 68 -12.09 15.50 4.36
CA PRO A 68 -13.09 15.20 5.40
C PRO A 68 -13.58 13.74 5.43
N VAL A 69 -13.32 12.95 4.38
CA VAL A 69 -13.73 11.54 4.34
C VAL A 69 -12.81 10.65 5.18
N HIS A 70 -11.58 11.08 5.49
CA HIS A 70 -10.68 10.27 6.31
C HIS A 70 -11.10 10.28 7.78
N THR A 71 -11.24 9.08 8.33
CA THR A 71 -11.54 8.87 9.75
C THR A 71 -10.30 9.09 10.65
N TRP A 72 -9.10 8.94 10.08
CA TRP A 72 -7.85 8.79 10.83
C TRP A 72 -6.79 9.82 10.45
N THR A 73 -5.82 10.06 11.36
CA THR A 73 -4.54 10.67 11.00
C THR A 73 -3.79 9.81 9.97
N VAL A 74 -2.83 10.38 9.24
CA VAL A 74 -2.13 9.68 8.16
C VAL A 74 -1.46 8.41 8.68
N ASP A 75 -0.71 8.48 9.78
CA ASP A 75 -0.07 7.32 10.41
C ASP A 75 -1.05 6.21 10.79
N ARG A 76 -2.16 6.56 11.45
CA ARG A 76 -3.20 5.58 11.80
C ARG A 76 -3.85 4.98 10.55
N HIS A 77 -4.12 5.81 9.55
CA HIS A 77 -4.68 5.37 8.28
C HIS A 77 -3.78 4.33 7.60
N LEU A 78 -2.45 4.51 7.58
CA LEU A 78 -1.50 3.53 7.03
C LEU A 78 -1.61 2.16 7.70
N VAL A 79 -1.73 2.14 9.04
CA VAL A 79 -1.91 0.89 9.80
C VAL A 79 -3.26 0.26 9.48
N GLU A 80 -4.33 1.05 9.44
CA GLU A 80 -5.68 0.56 9.09
C GLU A 80 -5.73 0.01 7.66
N THR A 81 -5.05 0.65 6.70
CA THR A 81 -4.92 0.15 5.34
C THR A 81 -4.19 -1.20 5.32
N ALA A 82 -3.14 -1.37 6.12
CA ALA A 82 -2.48 -2.67 6.28
C ALA A 82 -3.42 -3.73 6.92
N VAL A 83 -4.24 -3.36 7.90
CA VAL A 83 -5.26 -4.24 8.49
C VAL A 83 -6.27 -4.70 7.43
N ARG A 84 -6.76 -3.79 6.58
CA ARG A 84 -7.67 -4.14 5.47
C ARG A 84 -6.96 -5.04 4.46
N ALA A 85 -5.73 -4.71 4.10
CA ALA A 85 -4.91 -5.48 3.18
C ALA A 85 -4.63 -6.91 3.67
N ALA A 86 -4.48 -7.14 4.98
CA ALA A 86 -4.30 -8.46 5.57
C ALA A 86 -5.45 -9.43 5.20
N SER A 87 -6.69 -8.93 5.12
CA SER A 87 -7.85 -9.73 4.70
C SER A 87 -7.86 -10.09 3.21
N LEU A 88 -7.07 -9.38 2.39
CA LEU A 88 -6.98 -9.52 0.94
C LEU A 88 -5.75 -10.33 0.49
N THR A 89 -4.93 -10.81 1.42
CA THR A 89 -3.68 -11.56 1.13
C THR A 89 -3.88 -12.80 0.25
N ARG A 90 -5.07 -13.43 0.30
CA ARG A 90 -5.42 -14.58 -0.56
C ARG A 90 -5.78 -14.22 -2.00
N ARG A 91 -5.91 -12.93 -2.32
CA ARG A 91 -6.24 -12.43 -3.68
C ARG A 91 -5.01 -12.03 -4.49
N VAL A 92 -3.82 -12.09 -3.88
CA VAL A 92 -2.56 -11.65 -4.50
C VAL A 92 -1.53 -12.77 -4.45
N SER A 93 -0.70 -12.85 -5.48
CA SER A 93 0.45 -13.76 -5.53
C SER A 93 1.57 -13.40 -4.54
N ARG A 94 1.65 -12.12 -4.12
CA ARG A 94 2.70 -11.58 -3.25
C ARG A 94 2.13 -10.83 -2.02
N PRO A 95 1.60 -11.54 -1.02
CA PRO A 95 0.97 -10.92 0.15
C PRO A 95 1.93 -10.07 0.98
N ASP A 96 3.22 -10.43 0.99
CA ASP A 96 4.29 -9.65 1.62
C ASP A 96 4.42 -8.25 0.97
N LEU A 97 4.41 -8.18 -0.36
CA LEU A 97 4.49 -6.91 -1.09
C LEU A 97 3.22 -6.07 -0.95
N LEU A 98 2.05 -6.71 -0.84
CA LEU A 98 0.78 -6.02 -0.55
C LEU A 98 0.84 -5.33 0.82
N LEU A 99 1.22 -6.07 1.86
CA LEU A 99 1.25 -5.58 3.24
C LEU A 99 2.23 -4.43 3.42
N ILE A 100 3.45 -4.55 2.88
CA ILE A 100 4.42 -3.46 2.95
C ILE A 100 3.97 -2.26 2.12
N SER A 101 3.41 -2.46 0.91
CA SER A 101 2.92 -1.34 0.10
C SER A 101 1.77 -0.61 0.78
N ALA A 102 0.86 -1.33 1.46
CA ALA A 102 -0.23 -0.75 2.24
C ALA A 102 0.26 0.19 3.35
N LEU A 103 1.30 -0.24 4.08
CA LEU A 103 1.92 0.58 5.13
C LEU A 103 2.62 1.83 4.56
N LEU A 104 3.14 1.77 3.33
CA LEU A 104 4.00 2.82 2.77
C LEU A 104 3.27 3.78 1.82
N HIS A 105 2.08 3.43 1.31
CA HIS A 105 1.45 4.08 0.16
C HIS A 105 1.32 5.61 0.27
N ASP A 106 1.10 6.10 1.48
CA ASP A 106 0.79 7.49 1.77
C ASP A 106 1.90 8.23 2.54
N LEU A 107 3.06 7.60 2.76
CA LEU A 107 4.18 8.22 3.48
C LEU A 107 4.68 9.52 2.83
N GLY A 108 4.51 9.65 1.51
CA GLY A 108 4.83 10.87 0.78
C GLY A 108 4.02 12.10 1.24
N LYS A 109 2.87 11.95 1.92
CA LYS A 109 2.07 13.08 2.44
C LYS A 109 2.80 13.93 3.48
N GLY A 110 3.85 13.37 4.09
CA GLY A 110 4.75 14.06 5.03
C GLY A 110 5.71 15.07 4.37
N TRP A 111 5.78 15.09 3.04
CA TRP A 111 6.76 15.84 2.25
C TRP A 111 6.09 16.81 1.26
N PRO A 112 6.80 17.86 0.80
CA PRO A 112 6.29 18.75 -0.25
C PRO A 112 6.27 18.04 -1.61
N GLY A 113 5.32 18.41 -2.46
CA GLY A 113 5.16 17.87 -3.81
C GLY A 113 4.02 16.86 -3.93
N ASP A 114 4.01 16.14 -5.06
CA ASP A 114 3.06 15.05 -5.30
C ASP A 114 3.41 13.85 -4.41
N HIS A 115 2.51 13.52 -3.48
CA HIS A 115 2.76 12.49 -2.46
C HIS A 115 3.02 11.11 -3.07
N SER A 116 2.49 10.80 -4.24
CA SER A 116 2.76 9.52 -4.92
C SER A 116 4.15 9.50 -5.56
N VAL A 117 4.64 10.63 -6.09
CA VAL A 117 6.04 10.75 -6.59
C VAL A 117 7.02 10.59 -5.42
N VAL A 118 6.81 11.34 -4.33
CA VAL A 118 7.70 11.28 -3.17
C VAL A 118 7.60 9.90 -2.51
N GLY A 119 6.37 9.39 -2.36
CA GLY A 119 6.09 8.07 -1.81
C GLY A 119 6.81 6.95 -2.56
N GLU A 120 6.93 7.02 -3.89
CA GLU A 120 7.71 6.06 -4.68
C GLU A 120 9.17 5.99 -4.21
N THR A 121 9.81 7.14 -3.96
CA THR A 121 11.20 7.21 -3.52
C THR A 121 11.36 6.65 -2.11
N ILE A 122 10.48 7.07 -1.19
CA ILE A 122 10.47 6.59 0.20
C ILE A 122 10.23 5.08 0.24
N ALA A 123 9.29 4.58 -0.56
CA ALA A 123 8.94 3.18 -0.60
C ALA A 123 10.09 2.32 -1.16
N ARG A 124 10.80 2.83 -2.18
CA ARG A 124 12.00 2.19 -2.72
C ARG A 124 13.10 2.06 -1.66
N ASP A 125 13.40 3.16 -0.99
CA ASP A 125 14.47 3.20 0.02
C ASP A 125 14.11 2.36 1.26
N THR A 126 12.83 2.39 1.65
CA THR A 126 12.32 1.61 2.78
C THR A 126 12.31 0.11 2.46
N ALA A 127 11.84 -0.30 1.27
CA ALA A 127 11.84 -1.71 0.88
C ALA A 127 13.27 -2.28 0.82
N ALA A 128 14.22 -1.52 0.25
CA ALA A 128 15.63 -1.91 0.26
C ALA A 128 16.20 -1.99 1.69
N ARG A 129 15.88 -1.02 2.56
CA ARG A 129 16.30 -1.02 3.98
C ARG A 129 15.76 -2.24 4.73
N VAL A 130 14.50 -2.57 4.53
CA VAL A 130 13.81 -3.73 5.13
C VAL A 130 14.34 -5.05 4.53
N GLY A 131 15.16 -5.00 3.47
CA GLY A 131 15.85 -6.15 2.92
C GLY A 131 15.09 -6.89 1.82
N PHE A 132 14.15 -6.23 1.13
CA PHE A 132 13.59 -6.76 -0.11
C PHE A 132 14.64 -6.73 -1.23
N GLY A 133 14.56 -7.71 -2.15
CA GLY A 133 15.40 -7.73 -3.34
C GLY A 133 15.10 -6.55 -4.29
N ALA A 134 15.98 -6.33 -5.27
CA ALA A 134 15.84 -5.20 -6.21
C ALA A 134 14.52 -5.22 -6.99
N GLU A 135 14.07 -6.42 -7.40
CA GLU A 135 12.83 -6.58 -8.15
C GLU A 135 11.59 -6.29 -7.28
N ASP A 136 11.54 -6.86 -6.08
CA ASP A 136 10.47 -6.61 -5.11
C ASP A 136 10.41 -5.13 -4.72
N THR A 137 11.56 -4.51 -4.52
CA THR A 137 11.70 -3.07 -4.25
C THR A 137 11.13 -2.24 -5.40
N ARG A 138 11.38 -2.63 -6.66
CA ARG A 138 10.80 -1.98 -7.85
C ARG A 138 9.29 -2.13 -7.89
N VAL A 139 8.76 -3.31 -7.54
CA VAL A 139 7.31 -3.55 -7.48
C VAL A 139 6.67 -2.69 -6.40
N VAL A 140 7.18 -2.69 -5.16
CA VAL A 140 6.66 -1.87 -4.06
C VAL A 140 6.67 -0.38 -4.43
N ALA A 141 7.77 0.12 -5.00
CA ALA A 141 7.84 1.50 -5.47
C ALA A 141 6.78 1.80 -6.55
N THR A 142 6.58 0.89 -7.51
CA THR A 142 5.57 1.04 -8.58
C THR A 142 4.14 1.04 -8.01
N VAL A 143 3.84 0.14 -7.08
CA VAL A 143 2.53 0.05 -6.41
C VAL A 143 2.25 1.33 -5.63
N VAL A 144 3.20 1.82 -4.84
CA VAL A 144 3.06 3.09 -4.10
C VAL A 144 2.92 4.28 -5.05
N ARG A 145 3.70 4.32 -6.14
CA ARG A 145 3.63 5.39 -7.15
C ARG A 145 2.25 5.51 -7.78
N HIS A 146 1.55 4.39 -7.94
CA HIS A 146 0.31 4.30 -8.69
C HIS A 146 -0.90 3.91 -7.84
N HIS A 147 -0.84 4.04 -6.51
CA HIS A 147 -1.91 3.57 -5.62
C HIS A 147 -3.29 4.22 -5.90
N LEU A 148 -3.34 5.43 -6.46
CA LEU A 148 -4.57 6.12 -6.90
C LEU A 148 -4.99 5.79 -8.35
N LEU A 149 -4.13 5.15 -9.15
CA LEU A 149 -4.31 4.99 -10.59
C LEU A 149 -5.63 4.30 -10.94
N LEU A 150 -5.95 3.20 -10.26
CA LEU A 150 -7.13 2.41 -10.58
C LEU A 150 -8.42 3.15 -10.23
N VAL A 151 -8.52 3.69 -9.01
CA VAL A 151 -9.73 4.41 -8.58
C VAL A 151 -9.96 5.68 -9.38
N ASP A 152 -8.92 6.46 -9.67
CA ASP A 152 -9.06 7.68 -10.47
C ASP A 152 -9.40 7.37 -11.93
N THR A 153 -8.82 6.31 -12.51
CA THR A 153 -9.14 5.93 -13.89
C THR A 153 -10.57 5.39 -13.98
N ALA A 154 -10.93 4.46 -13.11
CA ALA A 154 -12.23 3.80 -13.10
C ALA A 154 -13.40 4.78 -12.91
N THR A 155 -13.19 5.88 -12.17
CA THR A 155 -14.26 6.84 -11.85
C THR A 155 -14.28 8.09 -12.72
N ARG A 156 -13.23 8.37 -13.50
CA ARG A 156 -13.09 9.63 -14.25
C ARG A 156 -12.83 9.46 -15.74
N ARG A 157 -12.58 8.24 -16.22
CA ARG A 157 -12.26 7.96 -17.63
C ARG A 157 -13.27 7.01 -18.24
N ASP A 158 -13.32 7.04 -19.57
CA ASP A 158 -14.05 6.05 -20.34
C ASP A 158 -13.26 4.73 -20.37
N LEU A 159 -13.87 3.65 -19.86
CA LEU A 159 -13.28 2.31 -19.82
C LEU A 159 -13.44 1.54 -21.13
N ASP A 160 -14.30 2.01 -22.03
CA ASP A 160 -14.48 1.47 -23.38
C ASP A 160 -13.45 2.02 -24.37
N ASP A 161 -12.76 3.12 -24.03
CA ASP A 161 -11.60 3.62 -24.78
C ASP A 161 -10.38 2.68 -24.59
N PRO A 162 -9.92 1.98 -25.65
CA PRO A 162 -8.75 1.11 -25.56
C PRO A 162 -7.48 1.85 -25.15
N ALA A 163 -7.36 3.15 -25.44
CA ALA A 163 -6.21 3.95 -25.04
C ALA A 163 -6.13 4.12 -23.51
N THR A 164 -7.28 4.24 -22.83
CA THR A 164 -7.34 4.27 -21.36
C THR A 164 -6.79 2.98 -20.77
N VAL A 165 -7.26 1.82 -21.25
CA VAL A 165 -6.82 0.51 -20.76
C VAL A 165 -5.33 0.28 -21.04
N ALA A 166 -4.86 0.59 -22.26
CA ALA A 166 -3.46 0.46 -22.64
C ALA A 166 -2.54 1.38 -21.80
N ALA A 167 -3.00 2.58 -21.48
CA ALA A 167 -2.25 3.52 -20.65
C ALA A 167 -2.10 3.04 -19.19
N VAL A 168 -3.09 2.32 -18.65
CA VAL A 168 -2.97 1.66 -17.33
C VAL A 168 -2.05 0.46 -17.43
N ALA A 169 -2.22 -0.40 -18.44
CA ALA A 169 -1.37 -1.58 -18.68
C ALA A 169 0.12 -1.19 -18.77
N GLY A 170 0.45 -0.12 -19.49
CA GLY A 170 1.83 0.37 -19.61
C GLY A 170 2.45 0.88 -18.30
N ARG A 171 1.63 1.36 -17.36
CA ARG A 171 2.09 1.80 -16.02
C ARG A 171 2.29 0.63 -15.06
N VAL A 172 1.38 -0.33 -15.06
CA VAL A 172 1.45 -1.50 -14.15
C VAL A 172 2.42 -2.58 -14.64
N ARG A 173 2.62 -2.70 -15.97
CA ARG A 173 3.56 -3.59 -16.68
C ARG A 173 3.31 -5.09 -16.57
N ASP A 174 2.88 -5.60 -15.42
CA ASP A 174 2.69 -7.03 -15.18
C ASP A 174 1.47 -7.34 -14.31
N LEU A 175 1.01 -8.59 -14.34
CA LEU A 175 -0.19 -9.04 -13.62
C LEU A 175 0.00 -8.98 -12.11
N THR A 176 1.19 -9.30 -11.59
CA THR A 176 1.48 -9.22 -10.16
C THR A 176 1.31 -7.80 -9.63
N THR A 177 1.83 -6.80 -10.33
CA THR A 177 1.67 -5.38 -9.95
C THR A 177 0.20 -4.95 -10.04
N LEU A 178 -0.54 -5.42 -11.05
CA LEU A 178 -1.98 -5.14 -11.17
C LEU A 178 -2.80 -5.75 -10.03
N GLU A 179 -2.52 -7.00 -9.65
CA GLU A 179 -3.15 -7.68 -8.50
C GLU A 179 -2.93 -6.90 -7.20
N LEU A 180 -1.67 -6.48 -6.96
CA LEU A 180 -1.29 -5.72 -5.78
C LEU A 180 -1.97 -4.35 -5.74
N LEU A 181 -1.99 -3.62 -6.85
CA LEU A 181 -2.67 -2.32 -6.96
C LEU A 181 -4.17 -2.45 -6.72
N HIS A 182 -4.81 -3.48 -7.29
CA HIS A 182 -6.23 -3.72 -7.09
C HIS A 182 -6.57 -3.96 -5.61
N ALA A 183 -5.82 -4.84 -4.95
CA ALA A 183 -6.02 -5.11 -3.53
C ALA A 183 -5.70 -3.88 -2.66
N LEU A 184 -4.65 -3.13 -2.98
CA LEU A 184 -4.30 -1.91 -2.26
C LEU A 184 -5.38 -0.82 -2.41
N THR A 185 -5.90 -0.59 -3.61
CA THR A 185 -6.97 0.38 -3.86
C THR A 185 -8.21 0.08 -3.01
N GLU A 186 -8.61 -1.18 -2.92
CA GLU A 186 -9.73 -1.60 -2.07
C GLU A 186 -9.43 -1.42 -0.59
N ALA A 187 -8.24 -1.85 -0.13
CA ALA A 187 -7.82 -1.73 1.27
C ALA A 187 -7.77 -0.27 1.73
N ASP A 188 -7.20 0.62 0.92
CA ASP A 188 -7.10 2.06 1.18
C ASP A 188 -8.49 2.70 1.26
N ALA A 189 -9.37 2.41 0.31
CA ALA A 189 -10.73 2.93 0.33
C ALA A 189 -11.50 2.46 1.57
N LEU A 190 -11.39 1.18 1.95
CA LEU A 190 -12.03 0.63 3.16
C LEU A 190 -11.47 1.26 4.45
N ALA A 191 -10.18 1.60 4.48
CA ALA A 191 -9.53 2.25 5.63
C ALA A 191 -9.80 3.77 5.70
N THR A 192 -10.09 4.41 4.56
CA THR A 192 -10.46 5.82 4.49
C THR A 192 -11.81 6.05 5.18
N GLY A 193 -12.82 5.24 4.85
CA GLY A 193 -14.12 5.27 5.51
C GLY A 193 -15.23 4.58 4.72
N PRO A 194 -16.42 4.36 5.32
CA PRO A 194 -17.52 3.60 4.70
C PRO A 194 -18.06 4.24 3.41
N ALA A 195 -17.89 5.56 3.23
CA ALA A 195 -18.31 6.26 2.03
C ALA A 195 -17.28 6.19 0.87
N ALA A 196 -16.06 5.71 1.13
CA ALA A 196 -14.99 5.69 0.15
C ALA A 196 -15.03 4.44 -0.76
N TRP A 197 -15.63 3.34 -0.30
CA TRP A 197 -15.78 2.11 -1.09
C TRP A 197 -17.24 1.65 -1.20
N SER A 198 -17.85 1.82 -2.38
CA SER A 198 -19.23 1.38 -2.68
C SER A 198 -19.22 0.23 -3.68
N ALA A 199 -20.32 -0.55 -3.74
CA ALA A 199 -20.47 -1.63 -4.73
C ALA A 199 -20.22 -1.14 -6.17
N TRP A 200 -20.76 0.03 -6.51
CA TRP A 200 -20.52 0.66 -7.81
C TRP A 200 -19.03 0.97 -8.08
N ARG A 201 -18.29 1.51 -7.10
CA ARG A 201 -16.85 1.74 -7.27
C ARG A 201 -16.07 0.43 -7.40
N ALA A 202 -16.45 -0.59 -6.63
CA ALA A 202 -15.85 -1.91 -6.71
C ALA A 202 -16.05 -2.51 -8.11
N ASP A 203 -17.24 -2.41 -8.68
CA ASP A 203 -17.55 -2.91 -10.02
C ASP A 203 -16.73 -2.21 -11.11
N LEU A 204 -16.61 -0.88 -11.03
CA LEU A 204 -15.81 -0.09 -11.98
C LEU A 204 -14.32 -0.44 -11.92
N VAL A 205 -13.76 -0.54 -10.72
CA VAL A 205 -12.34 -0.92 -10.54
C VAL A 205 -12.12 -2.35 -11.01
N ALA A 206 -13.02 -3.29 -10.67
CA ALA A 206 -12.93 -4.67 -11.12
C ALA A 206 -13.03 -4.79 -12.64
N ASP A 207 -13.88 -3.99 -13.31
CA ASP A 207 -13.98 -3.97 -14.76
C ASP A 207 -12.71 -3.45 -15.43
N LEU A 208 -12.16 -2.34 -14.94
CA LEU A 208 -10.87 -1.84 -15.40
C LEU A 208 -9.77 -2.90 -15.23
N VAL A 209 -9.68 -3.54 -14.06
CA VAL A 209 -8.66 -4.56 -13.78
C VAL A 209 -8.79 -5.75 -14.74
N ARG A 210 -10.00 -6.26 -15.00
CA ARG A 210 -10.20 -7.34 -15.98
C ARG A 210 -9.73 -6.95 -17.38
N ARG A 211 -10.06 -5.74 -17.83
CA ARG A 211 -9.65 -5.24 -19.15
C ARG A 211 -8.14 -5.08 -19.25
N VAL A 212 -7.49 -4.55 -18.22
CA VAL A 212 -6.02 -4.41 -18.17
C VAL A 212 -5.34 -5.77 -18.14
N ALA A 213 -5.87 -6.73 -17.37
CA ALA A 213 -5.34 -8.09 -17.31
C ALA A 213 -5.39 -8.78 -18.68
N ALA A 214 -6.48 -8.62 -19.43
CA ALA A 214 -6.59 -9.12 -20.79
C ALA A 214 -5.50 -8.55 -21.72
N VAL A 215 -5.27 -7.23 -21.68
CA VAL A 215 -4.21 -6.58 -22.46
C VAL A 215 -2.81 -7.10 -22.07
N LEU A 216 -2.54 -7.29 -20.78
CA LEU A 216 -1.26 -7.84 -20.30
C LEU A 216 -1.07 -9.32 -20.69
N ALA A 217 -2.15 -10.09 -20.80
CA ALA A 217 -2.14 -11.45 -21.30
C ALA A 217 -1.98 -11.55 -22.84
N GLY A 218 -1.94 -10.40 -23.53
CA GLY A 218 -1.84 -10.34 -24.99
C GLY A 218 -3.17 -10.50 -25.72
N GLU A 219 -4.29 -10.42 -25.01
CA GLU A 219 -5.62 -10.40 -25.63
C GLU A 219 -5.90 -9.02 -26.25
N PRO A 220 -6.43 -8.95 -27.49
CA PRO A 220 -6.77 -7.69 -28.11
C PRO A 220 -7.86 -6.97 -27.28
N ALA A 221 -7.67 -5.67 -27.02
CA ALA A 221 -8.66 -4.84 -26.35
C ALA A 221 -10.01 -4.99 -27.06
N ARG A 222 -11.04 -5.39 -26.29
CA ARG A 222 -12.39 -5.64 -26.82
C ARG A 222 -12.88 -4.37 -27.52
N ARG A 223 -13.08 -4.43 -28.84
CA ARG A 223 -13.71 -3.32 -29.56
C ARG A 223 -15.13 -3.13 -28.99
N PRO A 224 -15.59 -1.90 -28.74
CA PRO A 224 -16.99 -1.69 -28.39
C PRO A 224 -17.88 -2.30 -29.47
N GLY A 225 -18.90 -3.03 -29.03
CA GLY A 225 -19.93 -3.57 -29.92
C GLY A 225 -20.70 -2.43 -30.60
N PRO A 226 -21.35 -2.71 -31.74
CA PRO A 226 -22.10 -1.70 -32.50
C PRO A 226 -23.24 -1.07 -31.69
#